data_AF-A0A1E7JD00-F1
#
_entry.id   AF-A0A1E7JD00-F1
#
_cell.length_a   1.000
_cell.length_b   1.000
_cell.length_c   1.000
_cell.angle_alpha   90.00
_cell.angle_beta   90.00
_cell.angle_gamma   90.00
#
_symmetry.space_group_name_H-M   'P 1'
#
loop_
_entity.id
_entity.type
_entity.pdbx_description
1 polymer ?
#
loop_
_entity_poly.entity_id
_entity_poly.type
_entity_poly.pdbx_seq_one_letter_code
_entity_poly.pdbx_strand_id
1 'polypeptide(L)' 'MLERYLKSFSNLRTDKNRKRYPALTDHRAPHKPFFLLSVMDLMALGQITVKGSPLASPKKQL' A
#
# COMPACT_ATOMS: atom_id res chain seq x y z
N MET A 1 2.32 8.26 15.04
CA MET A 1 1.73 8.18 13.67
C MET A 1 2.21 6.93 12.91
N LEU A 2 3.52 6.73 12.73
CA LEU A 2 4.09 5.57 12.01
C LEU A 2 3.66 4.22 12.59
N GLU A 3 3.67 4.06 13.91
CA GLU A 3 3.27 2.82 14.59
C GLU A 3 1.83 2.38 14.27
N ARG A 4 0.91 3.35 14.08
CA ARG A 4 -0.46 3.06 13.68
C ARG A 4 -0.49 2.44 12.29
N TYR A 5 0.28 3.00 11.35
CA TYR A 5 0.38 2.47 10.00
C TYR A 5 1.05 1.08 9.99
N LEU A 6 2.13 0.90 10.75
CA LEU A 6 2.77 -0.42 10.92
C LEU A 6 1.76 -1.47 11.43
N LYS A 7 0.98 -1.13 12.46
CA LYS A 7 -0.07 -2.01 13.00
C LYS A 7 -1.21 -2.24 12.00
N SER A 8 -1.58 -1.25 11.20
CA SER A 8 -2.60 -1.41 10.16
C SER A 8 -2.12 -2.30 9.01
N PHE A 9 -0.87 -2.15 8.57
CA PHE A 9 -0.28 -2.95 7.50
C PHE A 9 -0.01 -4.39 7.94
N SER A 10 0.42 -4.61 9.18
CA SER A 10 0.60 -5.96 9.73
C SER A 10 -0.73 -6.74 9.81
N ASN A 11 -1.85 -6.04 9.98
CA ASN A 11 -3.19 -6.61 10.06
C ASN A 11 -3.95 -6.58 8.73
N LEU A 12 -3.28 -6.25 7.62
CA LEU A 12 -3.93 -6.23 6.31
C LEU A 12 -4.47 -7.62 5.98
N ARG A 13 -5.78 -7.73 5.82
CA ARG A 13 -6.46 -9.00 5.53
C ARG A 13 -5.97 -9.56 4.19
N THR A 14 -5.07 -10.53 4.20
CA THR A 14 -4.65 -11.28 3.01
C THR A 14 -5.52 -12.51 2.81
N ASP A 15 -5.80 -12.88 1.55
CA ASP A 15 -6.35 -14.21 1.26
C ASP A 15 -5.29 -15.26 1.60
N LYS A 16 -5.65 -16.23 2.45
CA LYS A 16 -4.76 -17.30 2.94
C LYS A 16 -5.31 -18.64 2.50
N ASN A 17 -4.63 -19.31 1.58
CA ASN A 17 -5.07 -20.60 1.07
C ASN A 17 -3.85 -21.42 0.66
N ARG A 18 -3.58 -22.49 1.42
CA ARG A 18 -2.44 -23.39 1.21
C ARG A 18 -2.51 -24.17 -0.10
N LYS A 19 -3.71 -24.37 -0.66
CA LYS A 19 -3.89 -25.04 -1.97
C LYS A 19 -3.67 -24.08 -3.14
N ARG A 20 -3.93 -22.78 -2.94
CA ARG A 20 -3.84 -21.75 -3.99
C ARG A 20 -2.48 -21.06 -4.02
N TYR A 21 -1.82 -20.88 -2.88
CA TYR A 21 -0.57 -20.14 -2.78
C TYR A 21 0.59 -21.01 -2.25
N PRO A 22 1.77 -20.92 -2.87
CA PRO A 22 2.93 -21.73 -2.49
C PRO A 22 3.49 -21.32 -1.12
N ALA A 23 4.31 -22.19 -0.54
CA ALA A 23 5.02 -21.90 0.72
C ALA A 23 5.93 -20.67 0.62
N LEU A 24 6.45 -20.37 -0.58
CA LEU A 24 7.25 -19.18 -0.86
C LEU A 24 6.52 -17.87 -0.52
N THR A 25 5.20 -17.82 -0.65
CA THR A 25 4.39 -16.63 -0.30
C THR A 25 3.70 -16.76 1.06
N ASP A 26 4.21 -17.64 1.94
CA ASP A 26 3.59 -18.01 3.23
C ASP A 26 2.13 -18.44 3.08
N HIS A 27 1.80 -19.08 1.95
CA HIS A 27 0.43 -19.44 1.58
C HIS A 27 -0.56 -18.27 1.55
N ARG A 28 -0.05 -17.05 1.33
CA ARG A 28 -0.85 -15.82 1.23
C ARG A 28 -0.84 -15.26 -0.18
N ALA A 29 -1.91 -14.54 -0.49
CA ALA A 29 -2.03 -13.73 -1.69
C ALA A 29 -0.92 -12.65 -1.77
N PRO A 30 -0.02 -12.73 -2.75
CA PRO A 30 1.05 -11.74 -2.91
C PRO A 30 0.52 -10.40 -3.44
N HIS A 31 -0.60 -10.38 -4.16
CA HIS A 31 -1.11 -9.18 -4.83
C HIS A 31 -1.51 -8.05 -3.86
N LYS A 32 -1.86 -8.35 -2.61
CA LYS A 32 -2.24 -7.33 -1.62
C LYS A 32 -1.07 -6.46 -1.13
N PRO A 33 0.06 -7.04 -0.68
CA PRO A 33 1.23 -6.22 -0.35
C PRO A 33 1.80 -5.48 -1.56
N PHE A 34 1.80 -6.09 -2.76
CA PHE A 34 2.23 -5.38 -3.98
C PHE A 34 1.34 -4.20 -4.34
N PHE A 35 0.01 -4.35 -4.20
CA PHE A 35 -0.92 -3.25 -4.42
C PHE A 35 -0.75 -2.12 -3.39
N LEU A 36 -0.50 -2.45 -2.11
CA LEU A 36 -0.20 -1.44 -1.12
C LEU A 36 1.09 -0.68 -1.46
N LEU A 37 2.12 -1.39 -1.90
CA LEU A 37 3.39 -0.79 -2.31
C LEU A 37 3.22 0.16 -3.51
N SER A 38 2.44 -0.22 -4.52
CA SER A 38 2.17 0.67 -5.66
C SER A 38 1.37 1.91 -5.26
N VAL A 39 0.41 1.77 -4.35
CA VAL A 39 -0.32 2.93 -3.80
C VAL A 39 0.61 3.85 -3.00
N MET A 40 1.53 3.29 -2.21
CA MET A 40 2.55 4.07 -1.49
C MET A 40 3.48 4.82 -2.45
N ASP A 41 3.89 4.19 -3.54
CA ASP A 41 4.72 4.82 -4.58
C ASP A 41 3.98 5.98 -5.25
N LEU A 42 2.70 5.78 -5.60
CA LEU A 42 1.85 6.83 -6.16
C LEU A 42 1.59 7.98 -5.17
N MET A 43 1.54 7.72 -3.85
CA MET A 43 1.49 8.76 -2.82
C MET A 43 2.82 9.52 -2.71
N ALA A 44 3.96 8.82 -2.80
CA ALA A 44 5.29 9.44 -2.78
C ALA A 44 5.51 10.35 -4.01
N LEU A 45 4.99 9.94 -5.17
CA LEU A 45 4.97 10.74 -6.40
C LEU A 45 3.96 11.90 -6.37
N GLY A 46 3.14 12.01 -5.32
CA GLY A 46 2.09 13.03 -5.19
C GLY A 46 0.91 12.84 -6.15
N GLN A 47 0.80 11.69 -6.82
CA GLN A 47 -0.29 11.38 -7.75
C GLN A 47 -1.58 11.01 -7.00
N ILE A 48 -1.45 10.35 -5.86
CA ILE A 48 -2.56 10.08 -4.94
C ILE A 48 -2.46 11.04 -3.76
N THR A 49 -3.35 12.02 -3.74
CA THR A 49 -3.58 12.87 -2.56
C THR A 49 -4.95 12.55 -2.00
N VAL A 50 -5.05 12.36 -0.68
CA VAL A 50 -6.35 12.28 -0.02
C VAL A 50 -7.09 13.59 -0.31
N LYS A 51 -8.23 13.53 -1.01
CA LYS A 51 -9.11 14.71 -1.21
C LYS A 51 -9.47 15.25 0.18
N GLY A 52 -8.81 16.36 0.58
CA GLY A 52 -9.01 16.99 1.88
C GLY A 52 -7.76 17.60 2.54
N SER A 53 -6.53 17.39 2.06
CA SER A 53 -5.36 18.07 2.64
C SER A 53 -4.78 19.17 1.71
N PRO A 54 -4.65 20.42 2.17
CA PRO A 54 -4.27 21.58 1.34
C PRO A 54 -2.78 21.67 0.97
N LEU A 55 -2.01 20.57 1.01
CA LEU A 55 -0.55 20.62 0.91
C LEU A 55 -0.01 19.58 -0.08
N ALA A 56 -0.26 19.78 -1.37
CA ALA A 56 0.65 19.38 -2.46
C ALA A 56 0.07 19.81 -3.81
N SER A 57 0.31 21.05 -4.21
CA SER A 57 0.32 21.37 -5.64
C SER A 57 1.67 20.96 -6.20
N PRO A 58 1.76 20.06 -7.19
CA PRO A 58 2.95 20.05 -8.05
C PRO A 58 2.84 21.29 -8.94
N LYS A 59 3.55 22.36 -8.58
CA LYS A 59 3.86 23.43 -9.53
C LYS A 59 4.65 22.77 -10.66
N LYS A 60 4.00 22.55 -11.81
CA LYS A 60 4.74 22.45 -13.07
C LYS A 60 5.46 23.79 -13.24
N GLN A 61 6.76 23.81 -13.04
CA GLN A 61 7.60 24.92 -13.48
C GLN A 61 7.63 24.91 -15.01
N LEU A 62 7.69 26.13 -15.56
CA LEU A 62 7.68 26.49 -16.99
C LEU A 62 8.53 25.56 -17.86
#